data_AF-A0A955D8E6-F1
#
_entry.id   AF-A0A955D8E6-F1
#
_cell.length_a   1.000
_cell.length_b   1.000
_cell.length_c   1.000
_cell.angle_alpha   90.00
_cell.angle_beta   90.00
_cell.angle_gamma   90.00
#
_symmetry.space_group_name_H-M   'P 1'
#
loop_
_entity.id
_entity.type
_entity.pdbx_description
1 polymer ?
#
loop_
_entity_poly.entity_id
_entity_poly.type
_entity_poly.pdbx_seq_one_letter_code
_entity_poly.pdbx_strand_id
1 'polypeptide(L)'
;MTIRRQPDDFVVREHLTTAALDRIRPEPAPGHAHAVFRLTKASLATPEAVSKFARALGVRTQRVSYAGLKDKHARTVQHVAVEPEPTGKPPRATGLIGGEAWEAEAIGFTDAPLSAEAIEANEFTIGVTDLSREASDEMARRADAFWTEGEADSDRAGLLIVNYFGDQRFGGARHRQGWIGRALIEGDFESALRLAVATPARKDAGRVRVFTRMAAERWGDWPGLARDLPLCPERRAFEALADGGDFKRAFVSLPYFTQQMAVEAYQSYLWNRAAALLAERLGGAPQNAPALRGGAGVIRTPDPFGEMVFPLAWTVEQTLGPDWPAL
;
A
#
# COMPACT_ATOMS: atom_id res chain seq x y z
N MET A 1 12.76 20.84 4.17
CA MET A 1 11.67 20.02 4.73
C MET A 1 12.09 18.57 4.64
N THR A 2 12.14 17.90 5.78
CA THR A 2 12.56 16.51 5.92
C THR A 2 11.51 15.74 6.71
N ILE A 3 11.09 14.59 6.20
CA ILE A 3 10.19 13.64 6.86
C ILE A 3 10.96 12.33 7.06
N ARG A 4 10.67 11.56 8.11
CA ARG A 4 11.32 10.27 8.42
C ARG A 4 12.84 10.40 8.65
N ARG A 5 13.29 11.41 9.41
CA ARG A 5 14.71 11.55 9.77
C ARG A 5 15.13 10.47 10.78
N GLN A 6 14.26 10.17 11.74
CA GLN A 6 14.37 9.03 12.64
C GLN A 6 13.02 8.29 12.74
N PRO A 7 12.98 7.03 13.22
CA PRO A 7 11.75 6.24 13.27
C PRO A 7 10.63 6.89 14.08
N ASP A 8 10.98 7.64 15.12
CA ASP A 8 10.02 8.31 16.01
C ASP A 8 9.38 9.55 15.36
N ASP A 9 9.91 10.03 14.22
CA ASP A 9 9.27 11.07 13.41
C ASP A 9 8.17 10.50 12.51
N PHE A 10 7.98 9.19 12.47
CA PHE A 10 6.95 8.55 11.66
C PHE A 10 6.36 7.37 12.44
N VAL A 11 5.35 7.67 13.25
CA VAL A 11 4.65 6.68 14.08
C VAL A 11 3.36 6.27 13.40
N VAL A 12 3.12 4.97 13.31
CA VAL A 12 1.88 4.40 12.79
C VAL A 12 1.25 3.52 13.85
N ARG A 13 0.00 3.77 14.21
CA ARG A 13 -0.76 2.93 15.14
C ARG A 13 -1.98 2.36 14.43
N GLU A 14 -2.06 1.03 14.40
CA GLU A 14 -3.22 0.33 13.85
C GLU A 14 -4.34 0.27 14.88
N HIS A 15 -5.53 0.69 14.46
CA HIS A 15 -6.76 0.59 15.22
C HIS A 15 -7.60 -0.55 14.67
N LEU A 16 -8.05 -1.43 15.55
CA LEU A 16 -8.95 -2.52 15.19
C LEU A 16 -10.39 -2.02 15.13
N THR A 17 -11.21 -2.66 14.31
CA THR A 17 -12.67 -2.42 14.30
C THR A 17 -13.29 -2.80 15.65
N THR A 18 -14.39 -2.16 16.02
CA THR A 18 -15.15 -2.52 17.24
C THR A 18 -15.50 -4.01 17.24
N ALA A 19 -15.94 -4.54 16.09
CA ALA A 19 -16.27 -5.95 15.93
C ALA A 19 -15.07 -6.89 16.15
N ALA A 20 -13.85 -6.46 15.80
CA ALA A 20 -12.64 -7.23 16.06
C ALA A 20 -12.24 -7.18 17.55
N LEU A 21 -12.35 -6.01 18.19
CA LEU A 21 -12.07 -5.83 19.61
C LEU A 21 -13.03 -6.66 20.49
N ASP A 22 -14.32 -6.66 20.17
CA ASP A 22 -15.35 -7.40 20.93
C ASP A 22 -15.15 -8.92 20.89
N ARG A 23 -14.43 -9.43 19.90
CA ARG A 23 -14.06 -10.86 19.81
C ARG A 23 -12.85 -11.22 20.65
N ILE A 24 -12.07 -10.24 21.12
CA ILE A 24 -10.90 -10.49 21.96
C ILE A 24 -11.34 -10.73 23.40
N ARG A 25 -11.00 -11.91 23.91
CA ARG A 25 -11.25 -12.32 25.30
C ARG A 25 -9.96 -12.33 26.10
N PRO A 26 -9.97 -11.96 27.40
CA PRO A 26 -8.77 -12.01 28.23
C PRO A 26 -8.17 -13.42 28.35
N GLU A 27 -9.03 -14.43 28.46
CA GLU A 27 -8.67 -15.84 28.67
C GLU A 27 -9.07 -16.70 27.46
N PRO A 28 -8.34 -17.78 27.16
CA PRO A 28 -8.68 -18.68 26.07
C PRO A 28 -9.96 -19.45 26.37
N ALA A 29 -10.78 -19.67 25.34
CA ALA A 29 -12.02 -20.44 25.44
C ALA A 29 -12.19 -21.38 24.24
N PRO A 30 -13.10 -22.37 24.29
CA PRO A 30 -13.44 -23.16 23.10
C PRO A 30 -13.81 -22.25 21.92
N GLY A 31 -13.09 -22.42 20.81
CA GLY A 31 -13.25 -21.57 19.62
C GLY A 31 -12.55 -20.21 19.69
N HIS A 32 -11.96 -19.79 20.83
CA HIS A 32 -11.17 -18.56 20.99
C HIS A 32 -9.77 -18.91 21.50
N ALA A 33 -8.96 -19.47 20.61
CA ALA A 33 -7.64 -20.00 20.95
C ALA A 33 -6.48 -19.32 20.19
N HIS A 34 -6.78 -18.33 19.36
CA HIS A 34 -5.76 -17.53 18.68
C HIS A 34 -5.27 -16.45 19.64
N ALA A 35 -4.01 -16.53 20.08
CA ALA A 35 -3.44 -15.54 20.99
C ALA A 35 -3.16 -14.23 20.25
N VAL A 36 -3.71 -13.12 20.72
CA VAL A 36 -3.56 -11.80 20.13
C VAL A 36 -2.53 -10.99 20.89
N PHE A 37 -1.64 -10.34 20.14
CA PHE A 37 -0.61 -9.46 20.68
C PHE A 37 -0.63 -8.12 19.96
N ARG A 38 -0.37 -7.05 20.71
CA ARG A 38 -0.02 -5.74 20.17
C ARG A 38 1.50 -5.71 19.98
N LEU A 39 1.95 -5.75 18.73
CA LEU A 39 3.34 -5.76 18.31
C LEU A 39 3.80 -4.34 17.93
N THR A 40 4.71 -3.79 18.72
CA THR A 40 5.44 -2.56 18.41
C THR A 40 6.78 -2.92 17.77
N LYS A 41 7.14 -2.25 16.66
CA LYS A 41 8.47 -2.38 16.03
C LYS A 41 9.03 -1.01 15.63
N ALA A 42 10.35 -0.88 15.60
CA ALA A 42 11.06 0.30 15.13
C ALA A 42 12.16 -0.10 14.13
N SER A 43 12.22 0.54 12.97
CA SER A 43 13.24 0.27 11.93
C SER A 43 13.25 -1.16 11.34
N LEU A 44 12.20 -1.95 11.59
CA LEU A 44 12.06 -3.34 11.12
C LEU A 44 10.94 -3.44 10.08
N ALA A 45 11.15 -4.28 9.07
CA ALA A 45 10.06 -4.70 8.19
C ALA A 45 9.12 -5.66 8.96
N THR A 46 7.81 -5.67 8.65
CA THR A 46 6.85 -6.55 9.33
C THR A 46 7.27 -8.03 9.34
N PRO A 47 7.73 -8.64 8.22
CA PRO A 47 8.17 -10.04 8.25
C PRO A 47 9.38 -10.31 9.16
N GLU A 48 10.27 -9.32 9.31
CA GLU A 48 11.43 -9.44 10.20
C GLU A 48 10.99 -9.38 11.67
N ALA A 49 10.12 -8.44 12.03
CA ALA A 49 9.58 -8.31 13.38
C ALA A 49 8.76 -9.56 13.78
N VAL A 50 7.91 -10.04 12.88
CA VAL A 50 7.09 -11.26 13.09
C VAL A 50 7.97 -12.49 13.25
N SER A 51 9.08 -12.60 12.52
CA SER A 51 10.04 -13.69 12.69
C SER A 51 10.73 -13.67 14.06
N LYS A 52 11.12 -12.47 14.55
CA LYS A 52 11.71 -12.29 15.88
C LYS A 52 10.70 -12.63 16.99
N PHE A 53 9.48 -12.15 16.85
CA PHE A 53 8.34 -12.42 17.74
C PHE A 53 8.01 -13.92 17.81
N ALA A 54 7.84 -14.59 16.66
CA ALA A 54 7.54 -16.02 16.60
C ALA A 54 8.62 -16.86 17.29
N ARG A 55 9.90 -16.52 17.07
CA ARG A 55 11.04 -17.18 17.72
C ARG A 55 11.00 -17.00 19.24
N ALA A 56 10.68 -15.80 19.73
CA ALA A 56 10.60 -15.53 21.16
C ALA A 56 9.45 -16.31 21.83
N LEU A 57 8.35 -16.55 21.11
CA LEU A 57 7.25 -17.41 21.57
C LEU A 57 7.48 -18.91 21.36
N GLY A 58 8.54 -19.31 20.66
CA GLY A 58 8.80 -20.72 20.33
C GLY A 58 7.83 -21.29 19.28
N VAL A 59 7.22 -20.46 18.44
CA VAL A 59 6.28 -20.88 17.39
C VAL A 59 6.87 -20.70 15.99
N ARG A 60 6.27 -21.36 15.00
CA ARG A 60 6.62 -21.19 13.59
C ARG A 60 6.04 -19.86 13.08
N THR A 61 6.82 -19.10 12.32
CA THR A 61 6.41 -17.80 11.75
C THR A 61 5.11 -17.89 10.94
N GLN A 62 4.87 -19.00 10.24
CA GLN A 62 3.66 -19.21 9.43
C GLN A 62 2.37 -19.27 10.25
N ARG A 63 2.46 -19.51 11.56
CA ARG A 63 1.31 -19.51 12.49
C ARG A 63 0.98 -18.12 13.02
N VAL A 64 1.73 -17.10 12.61
CA VAL A 64 1.48 -15.71 12.99
C VAL A 64 0.77 -15.01 11.85
N SER A 65 -0.48 -14.63 12.10
CA SER A 65 -1.30 -13.81 11.21
C SER A 65 -1.18 -12.33 11.57
N TYR A 66 -1.25 -11.46 10.57
CA TYR A 66 -1.24 -10.02 10.73
C TYR A 66 -2.00 -9.37 9.58
N ALA A 67 -2.67 -8.26 9.87
CA ALA A 67 -3.65 -7.66 8.98
C ALA A 67 -3.05 -6.82 7.84
N GLY A 68 -1.79 -6.41 7.95
CA GLY A 68 -1.10 -5.67 6.89
C GLY A 68 0.39 -5.50 7.12
N LEU A 69 1.09 -5.07 6.07
CA LEU A 69 2.48 -4.64 6.16
C LEU A 69 2.52 -3.20 6.67
N LYS A 70 3.53 -2.88 7.49
CA LYS A 70 3.79 -1.51 7.94
C LYS A 70 5.18 -1.07 7.51
N ASP A 71 5.37 0.24 7.39
CA ASP A 71 6.63 0.86 6.99
C ASP A 71 7.82 0.33 7.81
N LYS A 72 8.94 0.05 7.12
CA LYS A 72 10.20 -0.31 7.78
C LYS A 72 10.81 0.89 8.49
N HIS A 73 10.81 2.06 7.86
CA HIS A 73 11.44 3.29 8.36
C HIS A 73 10.45 4.10 9.21
N ALA A 74 9.92 3.46 10.26
CA ALA A 74 8.87 3.99 11.12
C ALA A 74 8.90 3.26 12.49
N ARG A 75 8.29 3.87 13.51
CA ARG A 75 7.78 3.15 14.67
C ARG A 75 6.35 2.73 14.37
N THR A 76 6.03 1.45 14.50
CA THR A 76 4.70 0.95 14.13
C THR A 76 4.14 0.06 15.21
N VAL A 77 2.89 0.27 15.58
CA VAL A 77 2.10 -0.58 16.46
C VAL A 77 1.05 -1.28 15.60
N GLN A 78 1.06 -2.61 15.60
CA GLN A 78 0.13 -3.44 14.83
C GLN A 78 -0.33 -4.64 15.65
N HIS A 79 -1.45 -5.24 15.28
CA HIS A 79 -1.95 -6.44 15.94
C HIS A 79 -1.51 -7.69 15.17
N VAL A 80 -1.15 -8.72 15.91
CA VAL A 80 -0.80 -10.05 15.37
C VAL A 80 -1.53 -11.12 16.16
N ALA A 81 -1.94 -12.20 15.49
CA ALA A 81 -2.59 -13.33 16.13
C ALA A 81 -1.83 -14.63 15.84
N VAL A 82 -1.58 -15.40 16.88
CA VAL A 82 -0.87 -16.69 16.82
C VAL A 82 -1.89 -17.81 16.94
N GLU A 83 -1.93 -18.67 15.92
CA GLU A 83 -2.82 -19.83 15.89
C GLU A 83 -2.56 -20.79 17.07
N PRO A 84 -3.56 -21.54 17.55
CA PRO A 84 -3.35 -22.63 18.50
C PRO A 84 -2.47 -23.74 17.92
N GLU A 85 -1.86 -24.54 18.79
CA GLU A 85 -1.13 -25.73 18.35
C GLU A 85 -2.08 -26.72 17.63
N PRO A 86 -1.56 -27.63 16.80
CA PRO A 86 -2.38 -28.69 16.20
C PRO A 86 -3.14 -29.53 17.24
N THR A 87 -2.66 -29.57 18.48
CA THR A 87 -3.30 -30.20 19.65
C THR A 87 -4.49 -29.40 20.19
N GLY A 88 -4.78 -28.22 19.64
CA GLY A 88 -5.79 -27.28 20.12
C GLY A 88 -5.32 -26.38 21.27
N LYS A 89 -4.08 -26.56 21.76
CA LYS A 89 -3.56 -25.79 22.89
C LYS A 89 -3.26 -24.34 22.47
N PRO A 90 -3.78 -23.32 23.18
CA PRO A 90 -3.49 -21.93 22.88
C PRO A 90 -2.01 -21.60 23.14
N PRO A 91 -1.41 -20.68 22.38
CA PRO A 91 -0.05 -20.20 22.66
C PRO A 91 0.02 -19.48 24.01
N ARG A 92 1.20 -19.45 24.61
CA ARG A 92 1.42 -18.65 25.83
C ARG A 92 1.30 -17.16 25.49
N ALA A 93 0.32 -16.48 26.04
CA ALA A 93 0.05 -15.07 25.81
C ALA A 93 -0.06 -14.31 27.13
N THR A 94 1.08 -14.04 27.76
CA THR A 94 1.12 -13.36 29.06
C THR A 94 2.22 -12.31 29.09
N GLY A 95 1.85 -11.08 29.45
CA GLY A 95 2.78 -9.98 29.68
C GLY A 95 3.40 -9.41 28.40
N LEU A 96 4.51 -8.70 28.60
CA LEU A 96 5.32 -8.09 27.55
C LEU A 96 6.51 -9.01 27.23
N ILE A 97 6.75 -9.24 25.94
CA ILE A 97 7.95 -9.93 25.45
C ILE A 97 8.68 -9.04 24.43
N GLY A 98 10.00 -9.16 24.35
CA GLY A 98 10.81 -8.42 23.38
C GLY A 98 11.93 -7.61 24.02
N GLY A 99 12.26 -6.46 23.43
CA GLY A 99 13.35 -5.59 23.85
C GLY A 99 13.60 -4.46 22.85
N GLU A 100 14.88 -4.17 22.58
CA GLU A 100 15.24 -3.08 21.66
C GLU A 100 14.76 -3.36 20.23
N ALA A 101 14.17 -2.35 19.59
CA ALA A 101 13.57 -2.35 18.26
C ALA A 101 12.26 -3.15 18.06
N TRP A 102 11.84 -4.00 18.99
CA TRP A 102 10.50 -4.60 18.96
C TRP A 102 10.03 -5.13 20.32
N GLU A 103 8.74 -5.04 20.57
CA GLU A 103 8.07 -5.56 21.75
C GLU A 103 6.66 -6.02 21.39
N ALA A 104 6.16 -7.03 22.08
CA ALA A 104 4.81 -7.55 21.90
C ALA A 104 4.14 -7.74 23.26
N GLU A 105 2.98 -7.13 23.42
CA GLU A 105 2.15 -7.23 24.61
C GLU A 105 0.96 -8.13 24.32
N ALA A 106 0.74 -9.14 25.15
CA ALA A 106 -0.45 -9.99 25.03
C ALA A 106 -1.71 -9.20 25.40
N ILE A 107 -2.72 -9.21 24.53
CA ILE A 107 -3.98 -8.49 24.74
C ILE A 107 -5.19 -9.41 24.89
N GLY A 108 -5.05 -10.70 24.58
CA GLY A 108 -6.10 -11.69 24.79
C GLY A 108 -6.10 -12.79 23.73
N PHE A 109 -7.28 -13.34 23.47
CA PHE A 109 -7.52 -14.45 22.56
C PHE A 109 -8.74 -14.18 21.68
N THR A 110 -8.64 -14.52 20.40
CA THR A 110 -9.72 -14.36 19.42
C THR A 110 -10.08 -15.70 18.76
N ASP A 111 -11.18 -15.72 18.02
CA ASP A 111 -11.72 -16.90 17.37
C ASP A 111 -11.12 -17.20 15.99
N ALA A 112 -10.51 -16.21 15.35
CA ALA A 112 -9.96 -16.33 14.01
C ALA A 112 -8.58 -15.66 13.85
N PRO A 113 -7.80 -16.02 12.82
CA PRO A 113 -6.63 -15.24 12.41
C PRO A 113 -6.98 -13.78 12.12
N LEU A 114 -6.02 -12.86 12.34
CA LEU A 114 -6.23 -11.46 11.96
C LEU A 114 -6.01 -11.27 10.47
N SER A 115 -6.98 -10.61 9.82
CA SER A 115 -6.94 -10.21 8.42
C SER A 115 -7.09 -8.69 8.30
N ALA A 116 -6.94 -8.14 7.09
CA ALA A 116 -7.13 -6.72 6.82
C ALA A 116 -8.52 -6.20 7.25
N GLU A 117 -9.54 -7.07 7.28
CA GLU A 117 -10.92 -6.73 7.70
C GLU A 117 -11.01 -6.36 9.20
N ALA A 118 -10.00 -6.74 9.99
CA ALA A 118 -9.93 -6.38 11.39
C ALA A 118 -9.43 -4.94 11.61
N ILE A 119 -8.90 -4.26 10.58
CA ILE A 119 -8.38 -2.90 10.70
C ILE A 119 -9.49 -1.90 10.40
N GLU A 120 -9.73 -0.99 11.35
CA GLU A 120 -10.58 0.18 11.16
C GLU A 120 -9.78 1.30 10.48
N ALA A 121 -8.65 1.66 11.09
CA ALA A 121 -7.88 2.81 10.69
C ALA A 121 -6.39 2.66 11.04
N ASN A 122 -5.59 3.55 10.47
CA ASN A 122 -4.22 3.78 10.90
C ASN A 122 -4.08 5.23 11.34
N GLU A 123 -3.66 5.43 12.58
CA GLU A 123 -3.30 6.74 13.11
C GLU A 123 -1.83 7.01 12.80
N PHE A 124 -1.56 8.16 12.19
CA PHE A 124 -0.22 8.59 11.83
C PHE A 124 0.20 9.79 12.67
N THR A 125 1.38 9.71 13.28
CA THR A 125 2.08 10.88 13.82
C THR A 125 3.31 11.13 12.97
N ILE A 126 3.34 12.28 12.29
CA ILE A 126 4.40 12.64 11.33
C ILE A 126 5.13 13.89 11.84
N GLY A 127 6.38 13.72 12.23
CA GLY A 127 7.31 14.80 12.53
C GLY A 127 7.91 15.36 11.24
N VAL A 128 7.68 16.65 10.99
CA VAL A 128 8.27 17.39 9.88
C VAL A 128 9.37 18.30 10.42
N THR A 129 10.60 18.13 9.91
CA THR A 129 11.78 18.91 10.33
C THR A 129 12.35 19.71 9.16
N ASP A 130 13.33 20.58 9.43
CA ASP A 130 13.98 21.46 8.45
C ASP A 130 12.97 22.31 7.66
N LEU A 131 12.02 22.90 8.38
CA LEU A 131 10.93 23.71 7.85
C LEU A 131 11.13 25.17 8.29
N SER A 132 11.07 26.11 7.34
CA SER A 132 11.03 27.53 7.69
C SER A 132 9.67 27.89 8.30
N ARG A 133 9.59 29.01 9.03
CA ARG A 133 8.31 29.49 9.56
C ARG A 133 7.30 29.71 8.44
N GLU A 134 7.73 30.33 7.34
CA GLU A 134 6.88 30.62 6.18
C GLU A 134 6.33 29.34 5.55
N ALA A 135 7.14 28.28 5.46
CA ALA A 135 6.71 26.99 4.93
C ALA A 135 5.74 26.27 5.89
N SER A 136 5.93 26.41 7.20
CA SER A 136 4.99 25.93 8.22
C SER A 136 3.64 26.63 8.12
N ASP A 137 3.64 27.97 8.01
CA ASP A 137 2.42 28.77 7.92
C ASP A 137 1.67 28.50 6.60
N GLU A 138 2.38 28.29 5.49
CA GLU A 138 1.77 27.85 4.23
C GLU A 138 1.16 26.45 4.34
N MET A 139 1.81 25.51 5.02
CA MET A 139 1.27 24.16 5.23
C MET A 139 -0.03 24.21 6.06
N ALA A 140 -0.04 24.99 7.14
CA ALA A 140 -1.24 25.22 7.95
C ALA A 140 -2.37 25.83 7.12
N ARG A 141 -2.09 26.92 6.37
CA ARG A 141 -3.09 27.54 5.49
C ARG A 141 -3.66 26.60 4.43
N ARG A 142 -2.85 25.68 3.90
CA ARG A 142 -3.33 24.68 2.92
C ARG A 142 -4.17 23.59 3.58
N ALA A 143 -3.76 23.09 4.74
CA ALA A 143 -4.55 22.15 5.51
C ALA A 143 -5.92 22.76 5.87
N ASP A 144 -5.92 24.04 6.26
CA ASP A 144 -7.14 24.78 6.58
C ASP A 144 -8.17 24.79 5.44
N ALA A 145 -7.70 24.84 4.20
CA ALA A 145 -8.57 24.85 3.02
C ALA A 145 -9.20 23.49 2.68
N PHE A 146 -8.78 22.41 3.33
CA PHE A 146 -9.33 21.07 3.16
C PHE A 146 -10.26 20.63 4.29
N TRP A 147 -10.39 21.39 5.38
CA TRP A 147 -11.36 21.05 6.43
C TRP A 147 -12.79 21.22 5.92
N THR A 148 -13.60 20.19 6.10
CA THR A 148 -15.06 20.27 5.91
C THR A 148 -15.70 20.84 7.17
N GLU A 149 -16.79 21.60 7.00
CA GLU A 149 -17.59 22.03 8.14
C GLU A 149 -18.34 20.83 8.73
N GLY A 150 -17.84 20.31 9.85
CA GLY A 150 -18.56 19.38 10.72
C GLY A 150 -18.99 20.09 12.00
N GLU A 151 -20.11 19.70 12.60
CA GLU A 151 -20.43 20.11 13.97
C GLU A 151 -19.24 19.73 14.87
N ALA A 152 -18.80 20.66 15.73
CA ALA A 152 -17.59 20.57 16.55
C ALA A 152 -17.50 19.35 17.49
N ASP A 153 -18.53 18.50 17.52
CA ASP A 153 -18.70 17.32 18.36
C ASP A 153 -19.06 16.05 17.55
N SER A 154 -18.96 16.09 16.22
CA SER A 154 -19.23 14.93 15.35
C SER A 154 -17.94 14.37 14.73
N ASP A 155 -17.86 13.05 14.58
CA ASP A 155 -16.82 12.31 13.84
C ASP A 155 -16.67 12.75 12.35
N ARG A 156 -17.38 13.79 11.92
CA ARG A 156 -17.44 14.34 10.56
C ARG A 156 -16.48 15.51 10.32
N ALA A 157 -15.81 16.03 11.35
CA ALA A 157 -14.76 17.02 11.17
C ALA A 157 -13.48 16.34 10.67
N GLY A 158 -13.19 16.46 9.38
CA GLY A 158 -12.03 15.82 8.74
C GLY A 158 -11.47 16.64 7.59
N LEU A 159 -10.26 16.28 7.14
CA LEU A 159 -9.68 16.83 5.91
C LEU A 159 -10.28 16.09 4.70
N LEU A 160 -10.89 16.83 3.79
CA LEU A 160 -11.30 16.32 2.49
C LEU A 160 -10.08 16.12 1.60
N ILE A 161 -9.64 14.87 1.47
CA ILE A 161 -8.51 14.49 0.64
C ILE A 161 -8.95 13.44 -0.39
N VAL A 162 -8.50 13.62 -1.62
CA VAL A 162 -8.72 12.64 -2.70
C VAL A 162 -7.77 11.45 -2.51
N ASN A 163 -8.32 10.24 -2.40
CA ASN A 163 -7.59 9.02 -2.04
C ASN A 163 -6.76 8.40 -3.19
N TYR A 164 -5.73 9.11 -3.67
CA TYR A 164 -4.87 8.65 -4.75
C TYR A 164 -4.02 7.42 -4.42
N PHE A 165 -3.83 6.55 -5.42
CA PHE A 165 -2.77 5.54 -5.38
C PHE A 165 -1.41 6.20 -5.62
N GLY A 166 -0.44 5.93 -4.74
CA GLY A 166 0.93 6.43 -4.87
C GLY A 166 1.82 5.63 -5.82
N ASP A 167 3.03 6.15 -6.06
CA ASP A 167 4.05 5.62 -6.98
C ASP A 167 4.40 4.14 -6.74
N GLN A 168 4.37 3.68 -5.49
CA GLN A 168 4.63 2.29 -5.11
C GLN A 168 3.64 1.30 -5.75
N ARG A 169 2.39 1.73 -5.98
CA ARG A 169 1.35 0.89 -6.61
C ARG A 169 1.62 0.67 -8.10
N PHE A 170 2.34 1.59 -8.74
CA PHE A 170 2.65 1.56 -10.16
C PHE A 170 3.99 0.90 -10.47
N GLY A 171 4.48 0.03 -9.58
CA GLY A 171 5.80 -0.63 -9.69
C GLY A 171 6.11 -1.32 -11.02
N GLY A 172 5.13 -1.51 -11.93
CA GLY A 172 5.29 -1.99 -13.31
C GLY A 172 5.24 -0.92 -14.43
N ALA A 173 4.77 0.30 -14.19
CA ALA A 173 4.79 1.40 -15.17
C ALA A 173 6.16 2.09 -15.24
N ARG A 174 7.20 1.27 -15.14
CA ARG A 174 8.59 1.69 -15.10
C ARG A 174 8.89 2.39 -16.43
N HIS A 175 9.37 3.63 -16.34
CA HIS A 175 9.96 4.40 -17.46
C HIS A 175 9.01 5.04 -18.47
N ARG A 176 7.71 5.25 -18.14
CA ARG A 176 6.74 5.87 -19.09
C ARG A 176 6.61 5.09 -20.41
N GLN A 177 7.00 3.82 -20.42
CA GLN A 177 6.98 2.95 -21.61
C GLN A 177 5.60 2.38 -21.91
N GLY A 178 4.60 2.66 -21.06
CA GLY A 178 3.23 2.20 -21.22
C GLY A 178 2.75 1.43 -19.99
N TRP A 179 1.56 0.84 -20.12
CA TRP A 179 0.90 0.07 -19.07
C TRP A 179 0.66 -1.35 -19.59
N ILE A 180 1.11 -2.36 -18.83
CA ILE A 180 0.87 -3.77 -19.18
C ILE A 180 -0.64 -4.00 -19.33
N GLY A 181 -1.45 -3.54 -18.35
CA GLY A 181 -2.90 -3.66 -18.39
C GLY A 181 -3.56 -3.02 -19.62
N ARG A 182 -3.00 -1.91 -20.15
CA ARG A 182 -3.50 -1.28 -21.38
C ARG A 182 -3.21 -2.14 -22.60
N ALA A 183 -1.97 -2.62 -22.76
CA ALA A 183 -1.57 -3.48 -23.87
C ALA A 183 -2.41 -4.77 -23.90
N LEU A 184 -2.73 -5.34 -22.73
CA LEU A 184 -3.63 -6.49 -22.61
C LEU A 184 -5.04 -6.20 -23.14
N ILE A 185 -5.61 -5.03 -22.85
CA ILE A 185 -6.94 -4.62 -23.33
C ILE A 185 -6.93 -4.41 -24.85
N GLU A 186 -5.85 -3.84 -25.37
CA GLU A 186 -5.66 -3.60 -26.82
C GLU A 186 -5.36 -4.91 -27.59
N GLY A 187 -5.15 -6.03 -26.90
CA GLY A 187 -4.81 -7.32 -27.50
C GLY A 187 -3.34 -7.44 -27.92
N ASP A 188 -2.50 -6.47 -27.57
CA ASP A 188 -1.06 -6.46 -27.83
C ASP A 188 -0.31 -7.23 -26.73
N PHE A 189 -0.40 -8.56 -26.79
CA PHE A 189 0.25 -9.46 -25.84
C PHE A 189 1.78 -9.43 -25.94
N GLU A 190 2.35 -9.06 -27.09
CA GLU A 190 3.80 -8.92 -27.23
C GLU A 190 4.30 -7.75 -26.38
N SER A 191 3.70 -6.57 -26.54
CA SER A 191 4.05 -5.39 -25.74
C SER A 191 3.78 -5.63 -24.26
N ALA A 192 2.66 -6.28 -23.92
CA ALA A 192 2.34 -6.62 -22.53
C ALA A 192 3.41 -7.52 -21.90
N LEU A 193 3.84 -8.56 -22.60
CA LEU A 193 4.90 -9.46 -22.12
C LEU A 193 6.24 -8.72 -22.04
N ARG A 194 6.59 -7.93 -23.06
CA ARG A 194 7.84 -7.18 -23.09
C ARG A 194 7.95 -6.22 -21.90
N LEU A 195 6.88 -5.47 -21.61
CA LEU A 195 6.80 -4.58 -20.45
C LEU A 195 6.91 -5.34 -19.12
N ALA A 196 6.39 -6.56 -19.04
CA ALA A 196 6.40 -7.37 -17.82
C ALA A 196 7.78 -7.96 -17.49
N VAL A 197 8.50 -8.48 -18.50
CA VAL A 197 9.70 -9.30 -18.28
C VAL A 197 10.97 -8.81 -18.98
N ALA A 198 10.88 -7.85 -19.90
CA ALA A 198 11.99 -7.37 -20.73
C ALA A 198 12.13 -5.84 -20.71
N THR A 199 11.74 -5.20 -19.60
CA THR A 199 11.99 -3.77 -19.34
C THR A 199 12.95 -3.61 -18.16
N PRO A 200 14.27 -3.51 -18.41
CA PRO A 200 15.25 -3.29 -17.36
C PRO A 200 15.03 -1.97 -16.63
N ALA A 201 15.08 -2.00 -15.30
CA ALA A 201 14.90 -0.81 -14.48
C ALA A 201 16.18 -0.40 -13.73
N ARG A 202 16.34 0.91 -13.49
CA ARG A 202 17.49 1.46 -12.75
C ARG A 202 17.63 0.86 -11.35
N LYS A 203 16.52 0.50 -10.71
CA LYS A 203 16.49 -0.10 -9.36
C LYS A 203 16.64 -1.63 -9.38
N ASP A 204 16.70 -2.28 -10.54
CA ASP A 204 16.87 -3.73 -10.61
C ASP A 204 18.25 -4.13 -10.06
N ALA A 205 18.26 -5.17 -9.22
CA ALA A 205 19.45 -5.70 -8.60
C ALA A 205 19.55 -7.21 -8.75
N GLY A 206 20.78 -7.73 -8.64
CA GLY A 206 21.07 -9.16 -8.66
C GLY A 206 20.45 -9.89 -9.85
N ARG A 207 19.73 -10.98 -9.58
CA ARG A 207 19.13 -11.87 -10.58
C ARG A 207 18.08 -11.19 -11.46
N VAL A 208 17.29 -10.27 -10.90
CA VAL A 208 16.25 -9.54 -11.65
C VAL A 208 16.88 -8.70 -12.75
N ARG A 209 17.96 -7.99 -12.44
CA ARG A 209 18.68 -7.17 -13.44
C ARG A 209 19.27 -7.99 -14.56
N VAL A 210 19.86 -9.15 -14.25
CA VAL A 210 20.41 -10.06 -15.25
C VAL A 210 19.30 -10.58 -16.15
N PHE A 211 18.18 -10.99 -15.55
CA PHE A 211 17.02 -11.50 -16.25
C PHE A 211 16.43 -10.46 -17.22
N THR A 212 16.07 -9.27 -16.72
CA THR A 212 15.38 -8.26 -17.53
C THR A 212 16.27 -7.74 -18.67
N ARG A 213 17.58 -7.59 -18.46
CA ARG A 213 18.53 -7.20 -19.53
C ARG A 213 18.68 -8.27 -20.60
N MET A 214 18.90 -9.52 -20.20
CA MET A 214 19.07 -10.61 -21.15
C MET A 214 17.80 -10.79 -22.00
N ALA A 215 16.63 -10.74 -21.36
CA ALA A 215 15.34 -10.78 -22.04
C ALA A 215 15.18 -9.62 -23.05
N ALA A 216 15.59 -8.40 -22.68
CA ALA A 216 15.52 -7.24 -23.55
C ALA A 216 16.49 -7.31 -24.74
N GLU A 217 17.73 -7.77 -24.51
CA GLU A 217 18.81 -7.82 -25.51
C GLU A 217 18.62 -8.95 -26.53
N ARG A 218 18.04 -10.08 -26.10
CA ARG A 218 17.86 -11.29 -26.92
C ARG A 218 16.39 -11.55 -27.28
N TRP A 219 15.54 -10.52 -27.22
CA TRP A 219 14.12 -10.65 -27.58
C TRP A 219 13.98 -11.25 -29.00
N GLY A 220 13.29 -12.38 -29.11
CA GLY A 220 13.16 -13.17 -30.33
C GLY A 220 13.91 -14.51 -30.30
N ASP A 221 14.99 -14.62 -29.52
CA ASP A 221 15.75 -15.87 -29.32
C ASP A 221 15.14 -16.70 -28.19
N TRP A 222 13.94 -17.25 -28.41
CA TRP A 222 13.20 -17.98 -27.37
C TRP A 222 13.91 -19.23 -26.87
N PRO A 223 14.46 -20.12 -27.73
CA PRO A 223 15.17 -21.31 -27.25
C PRO A 223 16.43 -20.93 -26.44
N GLY A 224 17.16 -19.90 -26.87
CA GLY A 224 18.32 -19.40 -26.14
C GLY A 224 17.95 -18.78 -24.80
N LEU A 225 16.91 -17.95 -24.76
CA LEU A 225 16.40 -17.34 -23.52
C LEU A 225 15.86 -18.39 -22.56
N ALA A 226 15.07 -19.35 -23.04
CA ALA A 226 14.54 -20.45 -22.24
C ALA A 226 15.67 -21.28 -21.61
N ARG A 227 16.82 -21.45 -22.29
CA ARG A 227 17.98 -22.16 -21.74
C ARG A 227 18.77 -21.32 -20.72
N ASP A 228 19.09 -20.09 -21.08
CA ASP A 228 20.13 -19.28 -20.42
C ASP A 228 19.60 -18.37 -19.30
N LEU A 229 18.30 -18.05 -19.29
CA LEU A 229 17.72 -17.21 -18.25
C LEU A 229 17.81 -17.90 -16.86
N PRO A 230 18.02 -17.12 -15.79
CA PRO A 230 17.99 -17.63 -14.42
C PRO A 230 16.74 -18.45 -14.13
N LEU A 231 16.88 -19.53 -13.34
CA LEU A 231 15.74 -20.35 -12.92
C LEU A 231 14.81 -19.57 -11.98
N CYS A 232 13.77 -18.96 -12.54
CA CYS A 232 12.72 -18.24 -11.82
C CYS A 232 11.37 -18.48 -12.50
N PRO A 233 10.25 -18.23 -11.80
CA PRO A 233 8.92 -18.48 -12.34
C PRO A 233 8.63 -17.77 -13.66
N GLU A 234 9.15 -16.56 -13.87
CA GLU A 234 8.95 -15.74 -15.08
C GLU A 234 9.59 -16.37 -16.34
N ARG A 235 10.60 -17.24 -16.17
CA ARG A 235 11.23 -17.97 -17.28
C ARG A 235 10.23 -18.81 -18.08
N ARG A 236 9.15 -19.26 -17.45
CA ARG A 236 8.07 -20.04 -18.09
C ARG A 236 7.45 -19.35 -19.30
N ALA A 237 7.43 -18.02 -19.33
CA ALA A 237 6.94 -17.30 -20.50
C ALA A 237 7.83 -17.55 -21.73
N PHE A 238 9.16 -17.59 -21.56
CA PHE A 238 10.10 -17.86 -22.65
C PHE A 238 10.13 -19.34 -23.05
N GLU A 239 9.92 -20.25 -22.10
CA GLU A 239 9.73 -21.68 -22.37
C GLU A 239 8.48 -21.89 -23.25
N ALA A 240 7.35 -21.25 -22.92
CA ALA A 240 6.14 -21.31 -23.73
C ALA A 240 6.34 -20.79 -25.16
N LEU A 241 7.13 -19.71 -25.35
CA LEU A 241 7.49 -19.20 -26.68
C LEU A 241 8.43 -20.15 -27.43
N ALA A 242 9.40 -20.76 -26.74
CA ALA A 242 10.31 -21.74 -27.32
C ALA A 242 9.58 -23.00 -27.81
N ASP A 243 8.51 -23.38 -27.12
CA ASP A 243 7.61 -24.49 -27.51
C ASP A 243 6.62 -24.12 -28.63
N GLY A 244 6.76 -22.94 -29.24
CA GLY A 244 5.90 -22.46 -30.33
C GLY A 244 4.56 -21.86 -29.89
N GLY A 245 4.41 -21.52 -28.61
CA GLY A 245 3.27 -20.75 -28.11
C GLY A 245 3.28 -19.30 -28.61
N ASP A 246 2.10 -18.67 -28.63
CA ASP A 246 1.96 -17.25 -28.91
C ASP A 246 2.25 -16.39 -27.65
N PHE A 247 2.33 -15.06 -27.84
CA PHE A 247 2.58 -14.13 -26.73
C PHE A 247 1.48 -14.16 -25.66
N LYS A 248 0.24 -14.50 -26.04
CA LYS A 248 -0.87 -14.67 -25.09
C LYS A 248 -0.60 -15.85 -24.15
N ARG A 249 -0.25 -17.02 -24.69
CA ARG A 249 0.12 -18.20 -23.92
C ARG A 249 1.35 -17.95 -23.05
N ALA A 250 2.34 -17.23 -23.58
CA ALA A 250 3.53 -16.83 -22.84
C ALA A 250 3.19 -15.93 -21.64
N PHE A 251 2.34 -14.91 -21.83
CA PHE A 251 1.91 -14.03 -20.75
C PHE A 251 1.15 -14.77 -19.65
N VAL A 252 0.21 -15.66 -20.03
CA VAL A 252 -0.56 -16.48 -19.08
C VAL A 252 0.33 -17.47 -18.31
N SER A 253 1.53 -17.76 -18.81
CA SER A 253 2.51 -18.63 -18.13
C SER A 253 3.31 -17.92 -17.03
N LEU A 254 3.21 -16.58 -16.92
CA LEU A 254 3.78 -15.82 -15.81
C LEU A 254 3.10 -16.18 -14.48
N PRO A 255 3.73 -15.89 -13.32
CA PRO A 255 3.07 -16.04 -12.03
C PRO A 255 1.74 -15.28 -11.99
N TYR A 256 0.70 -15.91 -11.45
CA TYR A 256 -0.63 -15.30 -11.33
C TYR A 256 -0.58 -13.94 -10.63
N PHE A 257 0.23 -13.82 -9.58
CA PHE A 257 0.46 -12.54 -8.89
C PHE A 257 0.97 -11.44 -9.83
N THR A 258 1.91 -11.75 -10.73
CA THR A 258 2.43 -10.79 -11.72
C THR A 258 1.34 -10.36 -12.70
N GLN A 259 0.51 -11.31 -13.17
CA GLN A 259 -0.61 -11.01 -14.06
C GLN A 259 -1.65 -10.11 -13.38
N GLN A 260 -1.99 -10.41 -12.13
CA GLN A 260 -2.92 -9.62 -11.33
C GLN A 260 -2.40 -8.21 -11.09
N MET A 261 -1.14 -8.05 -10.69
CA MET A 261 -0.52 -6.73 -10.49
C MET A 261 -0.52 -5.87 -11.76
N ALA A 262 -0.37 -6.47 -12.94
CA ALA A 262 -0.41 -5.74 -14.21
C ALA A 262 -1.77 -5.07 -14.46
N VAL A 263 -2.87 -5.77 -14.15
CA VAL A 263 -4.23 -5.25 -14.29
C VAL A 263 -4.54 -4.23 -13.21
N GLU A 264 -4.26 -4.56 -11.95
CA GLU A 264 -4.52 -3.68 -10.81
C GLU A 264 -3.78 -2.34 -10.92
N ALA A 265 -2.52 -2.35 -11.38
CA ALA A 265 -1.75 -1.12 -11.56
C ALA A 265 -2.40 -0.19 -12.60
N TYR A 266 -2.96 -0.74 -13.68
CA TYR A 266 -3.66 0.05 -14.70
C TYR A 266 -5.02 0.55 -14.21
N GLN A 267 -5.76 -0.25 -13.45
CA GLN A 267 -7.00 0.19 -12.79
C GLN A 267 -6.74 1.34 -11.81
N SER A 268 -5.70 1.24 -10.98
CA SER A 268 -5.28 2.33 -10.08
C SER A 268 -4.90 3.60 -10.85
N TYR A 269 -4.26 3.47 -12.02
CA TYR A 269 -3.95 4.63 -12.87
C TYR A 269 -5.22 5.30 -13.39
N LEU A 270 -6.15 4.51 -13.93
CA LEU A 270 -7.44 5.03 -14.41
C LEU A 270 -8.24 5.69 -13.28
N TRP A 271 -8.23 5.11 -12.08
CA TRP A 271 -8.81 5.71 -10.89
C TRP A 271 -8.19 7.08 -10.60
N ASN A 272 -6.85 7.19 -10.56
CA ASN A 272 -6.18 8.47 -10.32
C ASN A 272 -6.59 9.51 -11.37
N ARG A 273 -6.65 9.13 -12.65
CA ARG A 273 -7.08 10.05 -13.72
C ARG A 273 -8.54 10.48 -13.58
N ALA A 274 -9.44 9.55 -13.26
CA ALA A 274 -10.85 9.86 -13.06
C ALA A 274 -11.08 10.75 -11.84
N ALA A 275 -10.40 10.45 -10.72
CA ALA A 275 -10.46 11.23 -9.49
C ALA A 275 -9.94 12.65 -9.69
N ALA A 276 -8.84 12.84 -10.43
CA ALA A 276 -8.34 14.17 -10.79
C ALA A 276 -9.34 14.96 -11.63
N LEU A 277 -9.95 14.36 -12.65
CA LEU A 277 -10.99 15.01 -13.46
C LEU A 277 -12.23 15.38 -12.63
N LEU A 278 -12.63 14.52 -11.69
CA LEU A 278 -13.72 14.81 -10.76
C LEU A 278 -13.36 15.99 -9.85
N ALA A 279 -12.17 15.97 -9.24
CA ALA A 279 -11.65 17.03 -8.40
C ALA A 279 -11.62 18.38 -9.13
N GLU A 280 -11.19 18.41 -10.40
CA GLU A 280 -11.22 19.61 -11.23
C GLU A 280 -12.64 20.16 -11.43
N ARG A 281 -13.63 19.28 -11.65
CA ARG A 281 -15.02 19.69 -11.80
C ARG A 281 -15.61 20.23 -10.50
N LEU A 282 -15.27 19.60 -9.37
CA LEU A 282 -15.74 20.02 -8.04
C LEU A 282 -15.10 21.32 -7.57
N GLY A 283 -13.87 21.61 -8.00
CA GLY A 283 -13.16 22.84 -7.66
C GLY A 283 -13.74 24.13 -8.25
N GLY A 284 -14.79 24.05 -9.07
CA GLY A 284 -15.46 25.17 -9.70
C GLY A 284 -14.63 25.92 -10.76
N ALA A 285 -15.31 26.60 -11.68
CA ALA A 285 -14.67 27.65 -12.49
C ALA A 285 -14.52 28.92 -11.64
N PRO A 286 -13.42 29.69 -11.75
CA PRO A 286 -13.18 30.85 -10.90
C PRO A 286 -14.24 31.91 -11.16
N GLN A 287 -15.17 32.10 -10.23
CA GLN A 287 -16.19 33.13 -10.36
C GLN A 287 -16.26 34.16 -9.24
N ASN A 288 -15.38 34.17 -8.21
CA ASN A 288 -15.03 35.33 -7.35
C ASN A 288 -14.25 34.95 -6.05
N ALA A 289 -13.28 34.02 -6.09
CA ALA A 289 -12.48 33.68 -4.91
C ALA A 289 -11.15 34.45 -4.87
N PRO A 290 -10.66 34.92 -3.70
CA PRO A 290 -9.38 35.58 -3.58
C PRO A 290 -8.26 34.62 -4.02
N ALA A 291 -7.40 35.11 -4.91
CA ALA A 291 -6.41 34.31 -5.62
C ALA A 291 -5.33 33.77 -4.67
N LEU A 292 -5.51 32.54 -4.18
CA LEU A 292 -4.37 31.67 -3.87
C LEU A 292 -3.61 31.45 -5.19
N ARG A 293 -2.27 31.49 -5.19
CA ARG A 293 -1.46 31.19 -6.39
C ARG A 293 -1.75 29.75 -6.84
N GLY A 294 -2.73 29.59 -7.74
CA GLY A 294 -3.38 28.31 -8.02
C GLY A 294 -4.70 28.36 -8.81
N GLY A 295 -5.25 29.54 -9.16
CA GLY A 295 -6.18 29.76 -10.30
C GLY A 295 -7.55 29.06 -10.36
N ALA A 296 -7.85 28.08 -9.52
CA ALA A 296 -9.14 27.42 -9.38
C ALA A 296 -9.31 26.97 -7.92
N GLY A 297 -10.50 26.55 -7.48
CA GLY A 297 -10.75 26.01 -6.15
C GLY A 297 -10.11 24.63 -5.91
N VAL A 298 -8.90 24.42 -6.42
CA VAL A 298 -8.12 23.18 -6.28
C VAL A 298 -6.64 23.48 -6.02
N ILE A 299 -5.97 22.57 -5.33
CA ILE A 299 -4.52 22.51 -5.21
C ILE A 299 -4.01 21.38 -6.12
N ARG A 300 -2.93 21.67 -6.85
CA ARG A 300 -2.28 20.72 -7.78
C ARG A 300 -0.91 20.33 -7.26
N THR A 301 -0.56 19.05 -7.41
CA THR A 301 0.80 18.57 -7.16
C THR A 301 1.25 17.64 -8.30
N PRO A 302 2.48 17.81 -8.80
CA PRO A 302 3.02 16.92 -9.82
C PRO A 302 3.28 15.52 -9.23
N ASP A 303 2.89 14.48 -9.95
CA ASP A 303 3.27 13.08 -9.67
C ASP A 303 3.81 12.42 -10.96
N PRO A 304 4.76 11.46 -10.87
CA PRO A 304 5.36 10.81 -12.05
C PRO A 304 4.34 10.17 -13.02
N PHE A 305 3.14 9.84 -12.54
CA PHE A 305 2.08 9.17 -13.30
C PHE A 305 0.91 10.11 -13.65
N GLY A 306 1.02 11.40 -13.38
CA GLY A 306 0.03 12.43 -13.71
C GLY A 306 -0.09 13.46 -12.59
N GLU A 307 -0.62 14.64 -12.90
CA GLU A 307 -0.91 15.62 -11.84
C GLU A 307 -2.02 15.09 -10.92
N MET A 308 -1.82 15.22 -9.60
CA MET A 308 -2.86 14.99 -8.61
C MET A 308 -3.55 16.32 -8.31
N VAL A 309 -4.88 16.28 -8.24
CA VAL A 309 -5.74 17.45 -8.03
C VAL A 309 -6.56 17.26 -6.76
N PHE A 310 -6.55 18.25 -5.89
CA PHE A 310 -7.27 18.25 -4.61
C PHE A 310 -8.22 19.44 -4.57
N PRO A 311 -9.54 19.24 -4.60
CA PRO A 311 -10.49 20.34 -4.48
C PRO A 311 -10.50 20.87 -3.03
N LEU A 312 -10.73 22.16 -2.87
CA LEU A 312 -10.91 22.76 -1.54
C LEU A 312 -12.27 22.32 -0.97
N ALA A 313 -12.38 22.12 0.34
CA ALA A 313 -13.59 21.58 0.96
C ALA A 313 -14.85 22.40 0.60
N TRP A 314 -14.77 23.72 0.75
CA TRP A 314 -15.88 24.63 0.44
C TRP A 314 -16.38 24.54 -1.02
N THR A 315 -15.51 24.17 -1.97
CA THR A 315 -15.89 24.05 -3.39
C THR A 315 -16.73 22.80 -3.63
N VAL A 316 -16.40 21.73 -2.91
CA VAL A 316 -17.12 20.46 -2.98
C VAL A 316 -18.49 20.61 -2.34
N GLU A 317 -18.56 21.23 -1.16
CA GLU A 317 -19.81 21.53 -0.45
C GLU A 317 -20.75 22.41 -1.29
N GLN A 318 -20.23 23.46 -1.93
CA GLN A 318 -21.01 24.30 -2.84
C GLN A 318 -21.54 23.54 -4.07
N THR A 319 -20.74 22.64 -4.63
CA THR A 319 -21.09 21.94 -5.87
C THR A 319 -22.07 20.78 -5.63
N LEU A 320 -21.92 20.06 -4.52
CA LEU A 320 -22.71 18.85 -4.22
C LEU A 320 -23.91 19.13 -3.31
N GLY A 321 -23.94 20.29 -2.64
CA GLY A 321 -25.02 20.69 -1.75
C GLY A 321 -25.00 19.96 -0.39
N PRO A 322 -25.93 20.32 0.51
CA PRO A 322 -25.97 19.82 1.90
C PRO A 322 -26.38 18.35 2.02
N ASP A 323 -26.97 17.76 0.96
CA ASP A 323 -27.42 16.36 0.93
C ASP A 323 -26.30 15.38 0.56
N TRP A 324 -25.06 15.85 0.38
CA TRP A 324 -23.93 14.98 0.13
C TRP A 324 -23.68 14.08 1.35
N PRO A 325 -23.72 12.74 1.20
CA PRO A 325 -23.48 11.86 2.33
C PRO A 325 -22.07 12.10 2.87
N ALA A 326 -21.98 12.43 4.16
CA ALA A 326 -20.72 12.33 4.89
C ALA A 326 -20.22 10.89 4.72
N LEU A 327 -19.09 10.73 4.03
CA LEU A 327 -18.41 9.45 3.86
C LEU A 327 -17.84 8.98 5.20
#